data_AF-A0AAV4SPV1-F1
#
_entry.id   AF-A0AAV4SPV1-F1
#
_cell.length_a   1.000
_cell.length_b   1.000
_cell.length_c   1.000
_cell.angle_alpha   90.00
_cell.angle_beta   90.00
_cell.angle_gamma   90.00
#
_symmetry.space_group_name_H-M   'P 1'
#
loop_
_entity.id
_entity.type
_entity.pdbx_description
1 polymer ?
#
loop_
_entity_poly.entity_id
_entity_poly.type
_entity_poly.pdbx_seq_one_letter_code
_entity_poly.pdbx_strand_id
1 'polypeptide(L)'
;MTYSTCRTAEEICDSSKKLITFIDLAGHRKYLKTTVFGLTGHSPHFAVLVISAVCGLSGITKEHLGLAMLVDIPIVVVINKIDIASPARLNTTLLQLQELLQTTGYKKVSFQVFTEEDVLSAASSFASDKLFQFFPSLV
;
A
#
# COMPACT_ATOMS: atom_id res chain seq x y z
N MET A 1 5.43 11.69 -23.80
CA MET A 1 5.12 10.29 -24.16
C MET A 1 4.12 10.31 -25.31
N THR A 2 4.54 9.87 -26.49
CA THR A 2 3.72 9.88 -27.71
C THR A 2 2.98 8.53 -27.77
N TYR A 3 1.65 8.55 -27.92
CA TYR A 3 0.76 7.37 -27.91
C TYR A 3 0.97 6.38 -29.07
N SER A 4 2.01 6.55 -29.89
CA SER A 4 2.21 5.85 -31.16
C SER A 4 2.89 4.48 -31.04
N THR A 5 3.25 4.04 -29.82
CA THR A 5 3.89 2.73 -29.55
C THR A 5 3.32 2.08 -28.30
N CYS A 6 1.99 1.93 -28.23
CA CYS A 6 1.40 1.03 -27.24
C CYS A 6 1.60 -0.42 -27.70
N ARG A 7 2.50 -1.15 -27.02
CA ARG A 7 2.64 -2.60 -27.17
C ARG A 7 1.33 -3.28 -26.74
N THR A 8 0.92 -4.32 -27.45
CA THR A 8 -0.28 -5.08 -27.05
C THR A 8 -0.01 -5.85 -25.76
N ALA A 9 -1.08 -6.24 -25.05
CA ALA A 9 -0.93 -7.06 -23.84
C ALA A 9 -0.21 -8.39 -24.13
N GLU A 10 -0.43 -8.96 -25.31
CA GLU A 10 0.23 -10.17 -25.81
C GLU A 10 1.73 -9.96 -25.98
N GLU A 11 2.14 -8.88 -26.65
CA GLU A 11 3.57 -8.54 -26.82
C GLU A 11 4.28 -8.29 -25.49
N ILE A 12 3.59 -7.66 -24.52
CA ILE A 12 4.13 -7.45 -23.18
C ILE A 12 4.29 -8.80 -22.47
N CYS A 13 3.33 -9.71 -22.62
CA CYS A 13 3.40 -11.04 -22.02
C CYS A 13 4.56 -11.85 -22.61
N ASP A 14 4.70 -11.87 -23.94
CA ASP A 14 5.75 -12.63 -24.62
C ASP A 14 7.16 -12.11 -24.32
N SER A 15 7.30 -10.79 -24.13
CA SER A 15 8.61 -10.16 -23.85
C SER A 15 8.99 -10.10 -22.36
N SER A 16 8.09 -10.48 -21.44
CA SER A 16 8.29 -10.29 -20.00
C SER A 16 8.45 -11.60 -19.23
N LYS A 17 9.42 -11.66 -18.31
CA LYS A 17 9.58 -12.82 -17.40
C LYS A 17 8.54 -12.85 -16.27
N LYS A 18 7.98 -11.70 -15.91
CA LYS A 18 6.97 -11.51 -14.86
C LYS A 18 6.02 -10.40 -15.27
N LEU A 19 4.73 -10.58 -15.01
CA LEU A 19 3.70 -9.58 -15.23
C LEU A 19 3.23 -9.05 -13.87
N ILE A 20 3.16 -7.72 -13.75
CA ILE A 20 2.63 -7.05 -12.56
C ILE A 20 1.47 -6.19 -13.01
N THR A 21 0.30 -6.45 -12.44
CA THR A 21 -0.93 -5.69 -12.72
C THR A 21 -1.25 -4.80 -11.53
N PHE A 22 -1.40 -3.51 -11.78
CA PHE A 22 -1.85 -2.55 -10.79
C PHE A 22 -3.34 -2.29 -10.98
N ILE A 23 -4.07 -2.24 -9.87
CA ILE A 23 -5.50 -1.93 -9.84
C ILE A 23 -5.67 -0.74 -8.91
N ASP A 24 -6.06 0.39 -9.47
CA ASP A 24 -6.37 1.57 -8.67
C ASP A 24 -7.83 1.51 -8.18
N LEU A 25 -8.02 1.70 -6.88
CA LEU A 25 -9.32 1.59 -6.23
C LEU A 25 -9.74 2.94 -5.66
N ALA A 26 -11.05 3.20 -5.67
CA ALA A 26 -11.58 4.50 -5.28
C ALA A 26 -11.44 4.75 -3.78
N GLY A 27 -10.76 5.84 -3.41
CA GLY A 27 -10.55 6.25 -2.02
C GLY A 27 -11.68 7.08 -1.38
N HIS A 28 -12.82 7.26 -2.06
CA HIS A 28 -13.94 8.04 -1.52
C HIS A 28 -15.04 7.12 -0.96
N ARG A 29 -15.63 7.48 0.19
CA ARG A 29 -16.64 6.66 0.89
C ARG A 29 -17.79 6.18 -0.01
N LYS A 30 -18.24 7.05 -0.92
CA LYS A 30 -19.32 6.76 -1.88
C LYS A 30 -19.03 5.53 -2.76
N TYR A 31 -17.76 5.25 -3.02
CA TYR A 31 -17.31 4.19 -3.94
C TYR A 31 -16.76 2.97 -3.20
N LEU A 32 -17.00 2.85 -1.89
CA LEU A 32 -16.54 1.71 -1.09
C LEU A 32 -17.00 0.37 -1.67
N LYS A 33 -18.23 0.31 -2.21
CA LYS A 33 -18.74 -0.89 -2.90
C LYS A 33 -17.86 -1.28 -4.08
N THR A 34 -17.45 -0.31 -4.89
CA THR A 34 -16.55 -0.53 -6.03
C THR A 34 -15.19 -1.04 -5.58
N THR A 35 -14.64 -0.51 -4.48
CA THR A 35 -13.40 -1.00 -3.87
C THR A 35 -13.54 -2.47 -3.43
N VAL A 36 -14.64 -2.84 -2.78
CA VAL A 36 -14.91 -4.22 -2.36
C VAL A 36 -14.98 -5.15 -3.58
N PHE A 37 -15.69 -4.76 -4.63
CA PHE A 37 -15.73 -5.53 -5.89
C PHE A 37 -14.35 -5.64 -6.54
N GLY A 38 -13.54 -4.59 -6.48
CA GLY A 38 -12.17 -4.62 -6.99
C GLY A 38 -11.28 -5.61 -6.23
N LEU A 39 -11.33 -5.59 -4.90
CA LEU A 39 -10.54 -6.50 -4.06
C LEU A 39 -10.99 -7.95 -4.18
N THR A 40 -12.30 -8.21 -4.19
CA THR A 40 -12.84 -9.58 -4.23
C THR A 40 -12.86 -10.16 -5.65
N GLY A 41 -13.20 -9.35 -6.66
CA GLY A 41 -13.32 -9.77 -8.05
C GLY A 41 -11.98 -10.02 -8.72
N HIS A 42 -10.97 -9.18 -8.46
CA HIS A 42 -9.64 -9.36 -9.05
C HIS A 42 -8.68 -10.15 -8.16
N SER A 43 -9.02 -10.41 -6.89
CA SER A 43 -8.23 -11.20 -5.93
C SER A 43 -6.73 -10.84 -5.95
N PRO A 44 -6.36 -9.58 -5.64
CA PRO A 44 -4.98 -9.15 -5.76
C PRO A 44 -4.11 -9.83 -4.69
N HIS A 45 -2.87 -10.16 -5.06
CA HIS A 45 -1.90 -10.77 -4.16
C HIS A 45 -1.50 -9.85 -3.00
N PHE A 46 -1.51 -8.53 -3.22
CA PHE A 46 -1.13 -7.52 -2.25
C PHE A 46 -1.97 -6.26 -2.45
N ALA A 47 -2.26 -5.55 -1.36
CA ALA A 47 -2.91 -4.25 -1.39
C ALA A 47 -1.94 -3.17 -0.91
N VAL A 48 -1.85 -2.05 -1.63
CA VAL A 48 -1.04 -0.90 -1.20
C VAL A 48 -1.95 0.18 -0.62
N LEU A 49 -1.81 0.46 0.67
CA LEU A 49 -2.57 1.49 1.38
C LEU A 49 -1.74 2.77 1.49
N VAL A 50 -2.04 3.75 0.66
CA VAL A 50 -1.31 5.03 0.64
C VAL A 50 -1.95 6.02 1.61
N ILE A 51 -1.14 6.56 2.53
CA ILE A 51 -1.54 7.54 3.54
C ILE A 51 -0.75 8.83 3.31
N SER A 52 -1.42 9.98 3.38
CA SER A 52 -0.76 11.29 3.29
C SER A 52 -0.13 11.66 4.64
N ALA A 53 1.16 11.96 4.68
CA ALA A 53 1.85 12.50 5.86
C ALA A 53 1.29 13.86 6.30
N VAL A 54 0.70 14.61 5.35
CA VAL A 54 0.01 15.86 5.65
C VAL A 54 -1.31 15.54 6.34
N CYS A 55 -2.24 14.86 5.66
CA CYS A 55 -3.60 14.65 6.20
C CYS A 55 -3.64 13.68 7.40
N GLY A 56 -2.69 12.75 7.49
CA GLY A 56 -2.65 11.70 8.48
C GLY A 56 -3.69 10.60 8.22
N LEU A 57 -4.04 9.87 9.29
CA LEU A 57 -5.00 8.78 9.25
C LEU A 57 -6.44 9.29 9.21
N SER A 58 -7.18 8.88 8.18
CA SER A 58 -8.60 9.18 8.02
C SER A 58 -9.49 8.00 8.39
N GLY A 59 -10.78 8.24 8.64
CA GLY A 59 -11.77 7.17 8.86
C GLY A 59 -11.84 6.18 7.68
N ILE A 60 -11.65 6.68 6.46
CA ILE A 60 -11.60 5.86 5.24
C ILE A 60 -10.40 4.91 5.23
N THR A 61 -9.26 5.36 5.76
CA THR A 61 -8.06 4.53 5.87
C THR A 61 -8.33 3.31 6.76
N LYS A 62 -9.04 3.51 7.88
CA LYS A 62 -9.46 2.43 8.79
C LYS A 62 -10.42 1.46 8.10
N GLU A 63 -11.36 1.96 7.30
CA GLU A 63 -12.29 1.12 6.53
C GLU A 63 -11.56 0.29 5.47
N HIS A 64 -10.67 0.88 4.68
CA HIS A 64 -9.90 0.16 3.65
C HIS A 64 -8.98 -0.89 4.27
N LEU A 65 -8.33 -0.53 5.39
CA LEU A 65 -7.55 -1.48 6.17
C LEU A 65 -8.43 -2.67 6.58
N GLY A 66 -9.58 -2.42 7.22
CA GLY A 66 -10.50 -3.47 7.65
C GLY A 66 -11.05 -4.34 6.51
N LEU A 67 -11.33 -3.76 5.34
CA LEU A 67 -11.74 -4.51 4.15
C LEU A 67 -10.64 -5.46 3.67
N ALA A 68 -9.39 -5.00 3.60
CA ALA A 68 -8.29 -5.85 3.19
C ALA A 68 -8.00 -6.96 4.23
N MET A 69 -8.23 -6.72 5.53
CA MET A 69 -8.21 -7.79 6.54
C MET A 69 -9.31 -8.82 6.32
N LEU A 70 -10.53 -8.37 5.99
CA LEU A 70 -11.68 -9.24 5.79
C LEU A 70 -11.52 -10.18 4.59
N VAL A 71 -10.86 -9.71 3.54
CA VAL A 71 -10.55 -10.48 2.32
C VAL A 71 -9.22 -11.26 2.45
N ASP A 72 -8.56 -11.18 3.62
CA ASP A 72 -7.27 -11.80 3.94
C ASP A 72 -6.10 -11.44 3.01
N ILE A 73 -6.09 -10.20 2.50
CA ILE A 73 -5.05 -9.72 1.58
C ILE A 73 -3.92 -9.08 2.39
N PRO A 74 -2.64 -9.43 2.14
CA PRO A 74 -1.50 -8.74 2.73
C PRO A 74 -1.43 -7.28 2.27
N ILE A 75 -1.22 -6.36 3.21
CA ILE A 75 -1.23 -4.92 2.95
C ILE A 75 0.18 -4.37 3.00
N VAL A 76 0.50 -3.35 2.21
CA VAL A 76 1.69 -2.53 2.33
C VAL A 76 1.23 -1.10 2.55
N VAL A 77 1.56 -0.51 3.70
CA VAL A 77 1.21 0.88 4.00
C VAL A 77 2.32 1.79 3.50
N VAL A 78 1.98 2.79 2.69
CA VAL A 78 2.93 3.76 2.13
C VAL A 78 2.59 5.16 2.64
N ILE A 79 3.54 5.85 3.25
CA ILE A 79 3.35 7.25 3.67
C ILE A 79 3.88 8.18 2.58
N ASN A 80 2.99 8.95 1.94
CA ASN A 80 3.28 9.87 0.85
C ASN A 80 3.23 11.34 1.32
N LYS A 81 3.75 12.27 0.51
CA LYS A 81 3.80 13.73 0.78
C LYS A 81 4.63 14.11 2.00
N ILE A 82 5.72 13.39 2.24
CA ILE A 82 6.63 13.64 3.36
C ILE A 82 7.39 14.95 3.20
N ASP A 83 7.58 15.39 1.96
CA ASP A 83 8.25 16.62 1.54
C ASP A 83 7.53 17.89 2.01
N ILE A 84 6.19 17.85 2.06
CA ILE A 84 5.34 18.97 2.48
C ILE A 84 4.98 18.88 3.98
N ALA A 85 5.06 17.69 4.57
CA ALA A 85 4.65 17.46 5.94
C ALA A 85 5.69 17.97 6.94
N SER A 86 5.25 18.59 8.03
CA SER A 86 6.16 18.91 9.14
C SER A 86 6.59 17.63 9.86
N PRO A 87 7.82 17.55 10.40
CA PRO A 87 8.29 16.37 11.13
C PRO A 87 7.37 15.95 12.28
N ALA A 88 6.76 16.91 12.97
CA ALA A 88 5.79 16.66 14.03
C ALA A 88 4.52 15.94 13.53
N ARG A 89 4.00 16.32 12.35
CA ARG A 89 2.81 15.67 11.74
C ARG A 89 3.13 14.27 11.26
N LEU A 90 4.31 14.07 10.67
CA LEU A 90 4.78 12.77 10.24
C LEU A 90 4.89 11.81 11.44
N ASN A 91 5.52 12.24 12.53
CA ASN A 91 5.64 11.44 13.75
C ASN A 91 4.27 11.14 14.38
N THR A 92 3.34 12.11 14.37
CA THR A 92 1.98 11.87 14.86
C THR A 92 1.26 10.81 14.02
N THR A 93 1.37 10.90 12.69
CA THR A 93 0.75 9.93 11.76
C THR A 93 1.33 8.53 11.96
N LEU A 94 2.64 8.45 12.21
CA LEU A 94 3.35 7.22 12.52
C LEU A 94 2.82 6.53 13.77
N LEU A 95 2.75 7.28 14.88
CA LEU A 95 2.27 6.76 16.16
C LEU A 95 0.82 6.28 16.04
N GLN A 96 -0.04 7.05 15.37
CA GLN A 96 -1.43 6.67 15.13
C GLN A 96 -1.54 5.40 14.27
N LEU A 97 -0.64 5.22 13.29
CA LEU A 97 -0.65 4.01 12.47
C LEU A 97 -0.22 2.80 13.28
N GLN A 98 0.85 2.94 14.07
CA GLN A 98 1.34 1.88 14.94
C GLN A 98 0.25 1.44 15.93
N GLU A 99 -0.46 2.39 16.55
CA GLU A 99 -1.58 2.11 17.44
C GLU A 99 -2.73 1.41 16.70
N LEU A 100 -3.09 1.87 15.50
CA LEU A 100 -4.15 1.25 14.70
C LEU A 100 -3.80 -0.20 14.35
N LEU A 101 -2.55 -0.48 13.97
CA LEU A 101 -2.09 -1.82 13.63
C LEU A 101 -2.08 -2.76 14.84
N GLN A 102 -1.68 -2.26 16.01
CA GLN A 102 -1.74 -3.01 17.27
C GLN A 102 -3.19 -3.37 17.63
N THR A 103 -4.11 -2.41 17.54
CA THR A 103 -5.52 -2.59 17.90
C THR A 103 -6.24 -3.56 16.97
N THR A 104 -5.88 -3.57 15.69
CA THR A 104 -6.53 -4.41 14.66
C THR A 104 -6.03 -5.85 14.63
N GLY A 105 -5.16 -6.24 15.56
CA GLY A 105 -4.66 -7.62 15.67
C GLY A 105 -3.60 -7.99 14.63
N TYR A 106 -3.13 -7.01 13.85
CA TYR A 106 -1.91 -7.18 13.05
C TYR A 106 -0.70 -7.19 13.99
N LYS A 107 -0.43 -8.35 14.58
CA LYS A 107 0.78 -8.63 15.38
C LYS A 107 2.06 -8.69 14.52
N LYS A 108 2.04 -8.11 13.32
CA LYS A 108 3.10 -8.27 12.35
C LYS A 108 4.08 -7.12 12.39
N VAL A 109 5.33 -7.48 12.14
CA VAL A 109 6.51 -6.65 12.31
C VAL A 109 6.39 -5.43 11.40
N SER A 110 6.16 -4.26 11.99
CA SER A 110 6.22 -2.99 11.27
C SER A 110 7.67 -2.73 10.88
N PHE A 111 8.07 -3.14 9.68
CA PHE A 111 9.36 -2.76 9.11
C PHE A 111 9.26 -1.33 8.62
N GLN A 112 10.04 -0.43 9.22
CA GLN A 112 10.25 0.89 8.65
C GLN A 112 11.37 0.80 7.62
N VAL A 113 11.03 1.10 6.38
CA VAL A 113 11.97 1.06 5.26
C VAL A 113 12.35 2.49 4.90
N PHE A 114 13.60 2.88 5.13
CA PHE A 114 14.12 4.20 4.75
C PHE A 114 15.23 4.09 3.70
N THR A 115 15.96 2.98 3.68
CA THR A 115 17.11 2.75 2.81
C THR A 115 16.89 1.55 1.88
N GLU A 116 17.69 1.44 0.82
CA GLU A 116 17.66 0.27 -0.06
C GLU A 116 18.00 -1.04 0.68
N GLU A 117 18.84 -0.97 1.72
CA GLU A 117 19.16 -2.13 2.56
C GLU A 117 17.95 -2.58 3.39
N ASP A 118 17.15 -1.64 3.87
CA ASP A 118 15.88 -1.94 4.55
C ASP A 118 14.90 -2.57 3.58
N VAL A 119 14.90 -2.16 2.31
CA VAL A 119 14.05 -2.77 1.25
C VAL A 119 14.43 -4.24 1.07
N LEU A 120 15.73 -4.54 0.97
CA LEU A 120 16.21 -5.91 0.79
C LEU A 120 15.90 -6.79 1.99
N SER A 121 16.03 -6.24 3.20
CA SER A 121 15.69 -6.91 4.46
C SER A 121 14.18 -7.18 4.55
N ALA A 122 13.35 -6.20 4.19
CA ALA A 122 11.91 -6.33 4.10
C ALA A 122 11.49 -7.37 3.04
N ALA A 123 12.11 -7.32 1.86
CA ALA A 123 11.84 -8.25 0.76
C ALA A 123 12.22 -9.70 1.09
N SER A 124 13.30 -9.91 1.86
CA SER A 124 13.70 -11.24 2.33
C SER A 124 12.73 -11.79 3.37
N SER A 125 12.20 -10.93 4.24
CA SER A 125 11.18 -11.29 5.23
C SER A 125 9.77 -11.45 4.64
N PHE A 126 9.57 -10.97 3.41
CA PHE A 126 8.29 -10.96 2.66
C PHE A 126 7.66 -12.33 2.48
N ALA A 127 8.46 -13.39 2.43
CA ALA A 127 7.98 -14.77 2.31
C ALA A 127 7.18 -15.24 3.54
N SER A 128 7.24 -14.53 4.67
CA SER A 128 6.70 -14.97 5.96
C SER A 128 5.53 -14.13 6.50
N ASP A 129 4.85 -13.43 5.60
CA ASP A 129 3.46 -13.00 5.77
C ASP A 129 3.27 -11.61 6.46
N LYS A 130 2.38 -10.81 5.84
CA LYS A 130 1.64 -9.54 6.13
C LYS A 130 2.33 -8.29 6.76
N LEU A 131 2.02 -7.16 6.13
CA LEU A 131 2.16 -5.77 6.59
C LEU A 131 3.56 -5.14 6.61
N PHE A 132 3.87 -4.46 5.50
CA PHE A 132 5.06 -3.64 5.33
C PHE A 132 4.70 -2.17 5.43
N GLN A 133 5.48 -1.39 6.19
CA GLN A 133 5.31 0.05 6.26
C GLN A 133 6.44 0.73 5.48
N PHE A 134 6.16 1.04 4.23
CA PHE A 134 7.15 1.65 3.35
C PHE A 134 7.11 3.18 3.52
N PHE A 135 8.29 3.76 3.77
CA PHE A 135 8.51 5.19 3.68
C PHE A 135 9.30 5.41 2.40
N PRO A 136 8.71 5.98 1.35
CA PRO A 136 9.51 6.54 0.29
C PRO A 136 10.27 7.71 0.92
N SER A 137 11.51 7.49 1.35
CA SER A 137 12.46 8.58 1.46
C SER A 137 12.75 9.01 0.02
N LEU A 138 12.55 10.31 -0.25
CA LEU A 138 13.01 11.03 -1.44
C LEU A 138 12.25 10.69 -2.74
N VAL A 139 11.28 11.57 -3.07
CA VAL A 139 11.34 12.20 -4.39
C VAL A 139 12.24 13.43 -4.24
#